data_AF-A0A9D6RY21-F1
#
_entry.id   AF-A0A9D6RY21-F1
#
_cell.length_a   1.000
_cell.length_b   1.000
_cell.length_c   1.000
_cell.angle_alpha   90.00
_cell.angle_beta   90.00
_cell.angle_gamma   90.00
#
_symmetry.space_group_name_H-M   'P 1'
#
loop_
_entity.id
_entity.type
_entity.pdbx_description
1 polymer ?
#
loop_
_entity_poly.entity_id
_entity_poly.type
_entity_poly.pdbx_seq_one_letter_code
_entity_poly.pdbx_strand_id
1 'polypeptide(L)'
;VLLLLLIGLGLSTLADQSDVQQTPFDIEGEYTWACSCDVVCPCAFGSPNTTDNCQFPMAYHITRGTYGDLDVSGLNVVWMSLEGPKPLIKTFMEGKAVGAILIDDRASEKQQKALVDLFTRIRSRFYKKIYPPRVVPIQYSAEGDQRLVKIPGLLDLQLDLVRNNGKPVEIINAPYWVRRFYVGRALKHVYTDKALGYSWDLKGQYGDYGSFHWTDQSDLYKGLLDKWKADHPEEPSEVDQGRSTLTCHAPESNSEQASPPASCCRERHSPHHVAQGK
;
A
#
# COMPACT_ATOMS: atom_id res chain seq x y z
N VAL A 1 62.06 -21.07 -40.91
CA VAL A 1 60.85 -20.30 -41.34
C VAL A 1 59.73 -20.69 -40.40
N LEU A 2 59.53 -19.88 -39.36
CA LEU A 2 58.76 -20.20 -38.15
C LEU A 2 57.31 -19.68 -38.32
N LEU A 3 56.32 -20.52 -38.03
CA LEU A 3 54.88 -20.26 -38.16
C LEU A 3 54.40 -19.22 -37.13
N LEU A 4 53.66 -18.20 -37.59
CA LEU A 4 53.00 -17.17 -36.78
C LEU A 4 51.67 -17.71 -36.21
N LEU A 5 51.54 -17.75 -34.88
CA LEU A 5 50.29 -18.01 -34.15
C LEU A 5 49.54 -16.68 -33.92
N LEU A 6 48.37 -16.55 -34.52
CA LEU A 6 47.39 -15.49 -34.30
C LEU A 6 46.64 -15.76 -32.98
N ILE A 7 46.86 -14.93 -31.96
CA ILE A 7 46.00 -14.89 -30.76
C ILE A 7 44.94 -13.82 -30.99
N GLY A 8 43.74 -14.25 -31.37
CA GLY A 8 42.54 -13.42 -31.36
C GLY A 8 42.10 -13.19 -29.91
N LEU A 9 42.33 -11.99 -29.39
CA LEU A 9 41.69 -11.52 -28.16
C LEU A 9 40.23 -11.21 -28.51
N GLY A 10 39.34 -12.13 -28.15
CA GLY A 10 37.91 -11.91 -28.20
C GLY A 10 37.54 -10.74 -27.31
N LEU A 11 36.98 -9.68 -27.91
CA LEU A 11 36.25 -8.65 -27.19
C LEU A 11 35.07 -9.32 -26.47
N SER A 12 35.18 -9.49 -25.16
CA SER A 12 34.02 -9.74 -24.32
C SER A 12 33.13 -8.50 -24.39
N THR A 13 31.99 -8.62 -25.06
CA THR A 13 30.88 -7.68 -24.92
C THR A 13 30.50 -7.62 -23.46
N LEU A 14 30.90 -6.54 -22.78
CA LEU A 14 30.28 -6.15 -21.52
C LEU A 14 28.81 -5.91 -21.86
N ALA A 15 27.96 -6.84 -21.43
CA ALA A 15 26.54 -6.66 -21.40
C ALA A 15 26.27 -5.37 -20.62
N ASP A 16 25.69 -4.40 -21.32
CA ASP A 16 25.16 -3.16 -20.78
C ASP A 16 24.06 -3.50 -19.78
N GLN A 17 24.46 -3.73 -18.52
CA GLN A 17 23.56 -3.64 -17.38
C GLN A 17 23.26 -2.15 -17.21
N SER A 18 22.30 -1.66 -17.99
CA SER A 18 21.63 -0.40 -17.68
C SER A 18 20.85 -0.61 -16.38
N ASP A 19 21.53 -0.33 -15.27
CA ASP A 19 20.91 -0.01 -14.00
C ASP A 19 19.90 1.11 -14.29
N VAL A 20 18.60 0.80 -14.27
CA VAL A 20 17.56 1.82 -14.43
C VAL A 20 17.56 2.63 -13.14
N GLN A 21 18.47 3.61 -13.08
CA GLN A 21 18.62 4.48 -11.94
C GLN A 21 17.33 5.29 -11.80
N GLN A 22 16.50 4.90 -10.83
CA GLN A 22 15.24 5.59 -10.55
C GLN A 22 15.53 7.04 -10.16
N THR A 23 14.68 7.98 -10.60
CA THR A 23 14.87 9.38 -10.25
C THR A 23 14.79 9.55 -8.72
N PRO A 24 15.82 10.15 -8.09
CA PRO A 24 15.82 10.39 -6.65
C PRO A 24 14.75 11.42 -6.29
N PHE A 25 14.23 11.36 -5.07
CA PHE A 25 13.29 12.35 -4.56
C PHE A 25 13.53 12.58 -3.08
N ASP A 26 13.19 13.78 -2.62
CA ASP A 26 13.17 14.16 -1.20
C ASP A 26 12.00 15.13 -1.04
N ILE A 27 10.92 14.68 -0.39
CA ILE A 27 9.72 15.48 -0.18
C ILE A 27 9.32 15.45 1.29
N GLU A 28 8.99 16.62 1.83
CA GLU A 28 8.39 16.77 3.14
C GLU A 28 7.12 17.62 3.05
N GLY A 29 6.23 17.41 4.01
CA GLY A 29 4.98 18.13 4.05
C GLY A 29 4.02 17.61 5.09
N GLU A 30 2.77 17.96 4.88
CA GLU A 30 1.66 17.47 5.69
C GLU A 30 0.72 16.64 4.83
N TYR A 31 0.17 15.58 5.41
CA TYR A 31 -0.91 14.83 4.81
C TYR A 31 -2.18 14.99 5.62
N THR A 32 -3.33 15.02 4.95
CA THR A 32 -4.67 15.03 5.53
C THR A 32 -5.42 13.80 5.01
N TRP A 33 -5.84 12.92 5.92
CA TRP A 33 -6.51 11.67 5.60
C TRP A 33 -7.90 11.63 6.25
N ALA A 34 -8.92 11.21 5.52
CA ALA A 34 -10.22 10.88 6.10
C ALA A 34 -10.76 9.59 5.49
N CYS A 35 -11.25 8.66 6.31
CA CYS A 35 -11.78 7.40 5.80
C CYS A 35 -13.19 7.13 6.31
N SER A 36 -13.84 6.11 5.75
CA SER A 36 -15.19 5.70 6.09
C SER A 36 -15.35 5.06 7.47
N CYS A 37 -14.25 4.77 8.18
CA CYS A 37 -14.30 4.16 9.50
C CYS A 37 -14.81 5.14 10.57
N ASP A 38 -15.26 4.59 11.69
CA ASP A 38 -15.55 5.37 12.89
C ASP A 38 -14.31 6.15 13.37
N VAL A 39 -14.53 7.19 14.17
CA VAL A 39 -13.58 8.25 14.57
C VAL A 39 -12.23 7.77 15.13
N VAL A 40 -12.09 6.50 15.47
CA VAL A 40 -10.78 5.87 15.67
C VAL A 40 -10.65 4.73 14.66
N CYS A 41 -9.80 4.92 13.64
CA CYS A 41 -9.59 3.89 12.62
C CYS A 41 -8.80 2.71 13.20
N PRO A 42 -9.40 1.51 13.33
CA PRO A 42 -8.75 0.34 13.91
C PRO A 42 -7.55 -0.15 13.07
N CYS A 43 -7.46 0.24 11.79
CA CYS A 43 -6.38 -0.17 10.90
C CYS A 43 -5.01 0.38 11.32
N ALA A 44 -4.95 1.51 12.05
CA ALA A 44 -3.70 2.01 12.63
C ALA A 44 -3.11 1.03 13.66
N PHE A 45 -3.94 0.15 14.23
CA PHE A 45 -3.58 -0.82 15.27
C PHE A 45 -3.65 -2.28 14.79
N GLY A 46 -3.79 -2.52 13.48
CA GLY A 46 -3.83 -3.86 12.90
C GLY A 46 -5.18 -4.54 12.93
N SER A 47 -6.22 -3.83 13.39
CA SER A 47 -7.57 -4.36 13.44
C SER A 47 -8.35 -4.04 12.15
N PRO A 48 -9.31 -4.89 11.75
CA PRO A 48 -10.11 -4.66 10.54
C PRO A 48 -10.88 -3.34 10.60
N ASN A 49 -11.03 -2.67 9.45
CA ASN A 49 -11.86 -1.48 9.28
C ASN A 49 -13.31 -1.72 9.75
N THR A 50 -13.97 -0.66 10.24
CA THR A 50 -15.33 -0.80 10.82
C THR A 50 -16.41 -0.91 9.74
N THR A 51 -16.17 -0.37 8.54
CA THR A 51 -17.06 -0.51 7.37
C THR A 51 -16.64 -1.65 6.44
N ASP A 52 -17.54 -2.15 5.58
CA ASP A 52 -17.22 -3.22 4.62
C ASP A 52 -16.33 -2.76 3.46
N ASN A 53 -16.37 -1.47 3.14
CA ASN A 53 -15.53 -0.85 2.13
C ASN A 53 -14.83 0.37 2.77
N CYS A 54 -13.51 0.42 2.72
CA CYS A 54 -12.72 1.56 3.14
C CYS A 54 -12.57 2.53 1.96
N GLN A 55 -13.21 3.68 2.07
CA GLN A 55 -13.11 4.75 1.07
C GLN A 55 -12.43 5.95 1.70
N PHE A 56 -11.43 6.50 1.03
CA PHE A 56 -10.72 7.65 1.55
C PHE A 56 -10.05 8.51 0.47
N PRO A 57 -10.10 9.84 0.60
CA PRO A 57 -9.05 10.72 0.13
C PRO A 57 -7.88 10.76 1.13
N MET A 58 -6.69 10.86 0.59
CA MET A 58 -5.49 11.20 1.34
C MET A 58 -4.77 12.31 0.57
N ALA A 59 -4.92 13.53 1.07
CA ALA A 59 -4.33 14.72 0.50
C ALA A 59 -2.92 14.93 1.05
N TYR A 60 -2.04 15.39 0.19
CA TYR A 60 -0.66 15.72 0.47
C TYR A 60 -0.46 17.17 0.10
N HIS A 61 0.00 17.97 1.07
CA HIS A 61 0.54 19.28 0.82
C HIS A 61 2.06 19.22 0.97
N ILE A 62 2.79 19.26 -0.14
CA ILE A 62 4.25 19.22 -0.15
C ILE A 62 4.75 20.60 0.24
N THR A 63 5.31 20.76 1.43
CA THR A 63 5.83 22.05 1.88
C THR A 63 7.18 22.36 1.23
N ARG A 64 8.03 21.33 1.10
CA ARG A 64 9.34 21.43 0.45
C ARG A 64 9.69 20.09 -0.20
N GLY A 65 10.25 20.11 -1.40
CA GLY A 65 10.87 18.90 -1.94
C GLY A 65 11.19 18.92 -3.42
N THR A 66 11.95 17.91 -3.84
CA THR A 66 12.40 17.72 -5.21
C THR A 66 12.12 16.31 -5.73
N TYR A 67 12.00 16.20 -7.05
CA TYR A 67 12.02 14.95 -7.80
C TYR A 67 13.05 15.08 -8.92
N GLY A 68 14.23 14.49 -8.73
CA GLY A 68 15.43 14.84 -9.48
C GLY A 68 15.75 16.32 -9.30
N ASP A 69 15.87 17.04 -10.42
CA ASP A 69 16.11 18.49 -10.44
C ASP A 69 14.81 19.32 -10.41
N LEU A 70 13.63 18.69 -10.42
CA LEU A 70 12.36 19.40 -10.40
C LEU A 70 11.94 19.75 -8.98
N ASP A 71 11.76 21.04 -8.71
CA ASP A 71 11.08 21.51 -7.50
C ASP A 71 9.58 21.18 -7.56
N VAL A 72 9.08 20.52 -6.52
CA VAL A 72 7.66 20.16 -6.34
C VAL A 72 7.05 20.80 -5.10
N SER A 73 7.75 21.76 -4.49
CA SER A 73 7.31 22.48 -3.30
C SER A 73 6.03 23.28 -3.54
N GLY A 74 5.16 23.35 -2.53
CA GLY A 74 3.89 24.08 -2.55
C GLY A 74 2.76 23.40 -3.34
N LEU A 75 3.03 22.27 -4.00
CA LEU A 75 2.04 21.51 -4.78
C LEU A 75 1.28 20.51 -3.91
N ASN A 76 0.07 20.17 -4.35
CA ASN A 76 -0.76 19.17 -3.70
C ASN A 76 -0.91 17.89 -4.55
N VAL A 77 -1.16 16.77 -3.88
CA VAL A 77 -1.60 15.52 -4.51
C VAL A 77 -2.71 14.92 -3.67
N VAL A 78 -3.79 14.44 -4.28
CA VAL A 78 -4.79 13.64 -3.57
C VAL A 78 -4.78 12.22 -4.11
N TRP A 79 -4.45 11.28 -3.24
CA TRP A 79 -4.59 9.86 -3.51
C TRP A 79 -5.95 9.38 -3.02
N MET A 80 -6.74 8.79 -3.91
CA MET A 80 -8.05 8.24 -3.60
C MET A 80 -7.98 6.71 -3.49
N SER A 81 -8.53 6.16 -2.42
CA SER A 81 -8.98 4.78 -2.35
C SER A 81 -10.49 4.76 -2.54
N LEU A 82 -10.93 4.25 -3.70
CA LEU A 82 -12.33 4.22 -4.12
C LEU A 82 -13.01 2.92 -3.67
N GLU A 83 -12.26 1.82 -3.68
CA GLU A 83 -12.67 0.52 -3.16
C GLU A 83 -11.51 -0.10 -2.37
N GLY A 84 -11.75 -0.33 -1.08
CA GLY A 84 -10.88 -1.07 -0.18
C GLY A 84 -11.71 -2.05 0.63
N PRO A 85 -12.12 -3.20 0.06
CA PRO A 85 -12.89 -4.21 0.78
C PRO A 85 -12.27 -4.59 2.12
N LYS A 86 -13.11 -4.88 3.12
CA LYS A 86 -12.69 -5.38 4.43
C LYS A 86 -12.14 -6.82 4.30
N PRO A 87 -11.07 -7.19 5.01
CA PRO A 87 -10.21 -6.34 5.85
C PRO A 87 -9.18 -5.55 5.03
N LEU A 88 -9.12 -4.24 5.26
CA LEU A 88 -8.32 -3.30 4.47
C LEU A 88 -6.83 -3.66 4.38
N ILE A 89 -6.22 -4.04 5.51
CA ILE A 89 -4.80 -4.40 5.54
C ILE A 89 -4.52 -5.55 4.57
N LYS A 90 -5.31 -6.62 4.64
CA LYS A 90 -5.20 -7.75 3.71
C LYS A 90 -5.42 -7.33 2.27
N THR A 91 -6.48 -6.57 2.02
CA THR A 91 -6.82 -6.07 0.69
C THR A 91 -5.67 -5.27 0.07
N PHE A 92 -4.98 -4.45 0.87
CA PHE A 92 -3.83 -3.69 0.41
C PHE A 92 -2.63 -4.60 0.16
N MET A 93 -2.31 -5.52 1.09
CA MET A 93 -1.17 -6.43 0.92
C MET A 93 -1.34 -7.38 -0.28
N GLU A 94 -2.57 -7.74 -0.63
CA GLU A 94 -2.89 -8.55 -1.82
C GLU A 94 -3.04 -7.71 -3.10
N GLY A 95 -2.86 -6.39 -3.04
CA GLY A 95 -2.96 -5.52 -4.20
C GLY A 95 -4.37 -5.44 -4.81
N LYS A 96 -5.43 -5.54 -4.00
CA LYS A 96 -6.82 -5.69 -4.48
C LYS A 96 -7.66 -4.42 -4.46
N ALA A 97 -7.11 -3.30 -3.98
CA ALA A 97 -7.84 -2.04 -3.90
C ALA A 97 -8.03 -1.36 -5.27
N VAL A 98 -8.98 -0.44 -5.36
CA VAL A 98 -9.19 0.43 -6.53
C VAL A 98 -8.96 1.87 -6.11
N GLY A 99 -8.18 2.61 -6.90
CA GLY A 99 -7.78 3.97 -6.55
C GLY A 99 -7.77 4.93 -7.73
N ALA A 100 -7.50 6.19 -7.42
CA ALA A 100 -7.28 7.25 -8.39
C ALA A 100 -6.26 8.25 -7.82
N ILE A 101 -5.64 9.03 -8.70
CA ILE A 101 -4.73 10.10 -8.32
C ILE A 101 -5.22 11.42 -8.93
N LEU A 102 -5.23 12.46 -8.11
CA LEU A 102 -5.56 13.82 -8.50
C LEU A 102 -4.34 14.70 -8.27
N ILE A 103 -3.99 15.47 -9.30
CA ILE A 103 -2.80 16.32 -9.34
C ILE A 103 -3.25 17.78 -9.37
N ASP A 104 -2.53 18.62 -8.64
CA ASP A 104 -2.76 20.06 -8.59
C ASP A 104 -2.60 20.73 -9.97
N ASP A 105 -3.56 21.55 -10.36
CA ASP A 105 -3.55 22.27 -11.64
C ASP A 105 -2.50 23.39 -11.72
N ARG A 106 -1.94 23.79 -10.58
CA ARG A 106 -0.81 24.72 -10.50
C ARG A 106 0.50 24.08 -10.95
N ALA A 107 0.57 22.74 -11.02
CA ALA A 107 1.76 22.02 -11.45
C ALA A 107 1.97 22.17 -12.97
N SER A 108 3.19 22.47 -13.40
CA SER A 108 3.60 22.36 -14.80
C SER A 108 3.51 20.90 -15.29
N GLU A 109 3.45 20.67 -16.60
CA GLU A 109 3.38 19.30 -17.16
C GLU A 109 4.51 18.38 -16.67
N LYS A 110 5.73 18.94 -16.48
CA LYS A 110 6.87 18.18 -15.93
C LYS A 110 6.64 17.79 -14.47
N GLN A 111 6.16 18.72 -13.65
CA GLN A 111 5.81 18.46 -12.25
C GLN A 111 4.65 17.47 -12.14
N GLN A 112 3.64 17.57 -13.01
CA GLN A 112 2.53 16.62 -13.04
C GLN A 112 3.03 15.18 -13.28
N LYS A 113 3.89 14.98 -14.27
CA LYS A 113 4.49 13.67 -14.56
C LYS A 113 5.34 13.17 -13.38
N ALA A 114 6.14 14.05 -12.78
CA ALA A 114 6.97 13.72 -11.62
C ALA A 114 6.12 13.28 -10.41
N LEU A 115 5.05 14.02 -10.10
CA LEU A 115 4.15 13.69 -8.99
C LEU A 115 3.38 12.39 -9.24
N VAL A 116 2.90 12.17 -10.48
CA VAL A 116 2.25 10.90 -10.83
C VAL A 116 3.20 9.73 -10.66
N ASP A 117 4.42 9.84 -11.16
CA ASP A 117 5.44 8.79 -11.00
C ASP A 117 5.76 8.52 -9.53
N LEU A 118 6.11 9.57 -8.77
CA LEU A 118 6.44 9.48 -7.34
C LEU A 118 5.34 8.75 -6.56
N PHE A 119 4.10 9.23 -6.64
CA PHE A 119 3.02 8.65 -5.84
C PHE A 119 2.62 7.26 -6.32
N THR A 120 2.74 6.96 -7.62
CA THR A 120 2.50 5.62 -8.15
C THR A 120 3.57 4.63 -7.68
N ARG A 121 4.86 5.02 -7.65
CA ARG A 121 5.95 4.20 -7.07
C ARG A 121 5.67 3.84 -5.62
N ILE A 122 5.14 4.78 -4.85
CA ILE A 122 4.84 4.56 -3.43
C ILE A 122 3.64 3.64 -3.25
N ARG A 123 2.57 3.84 -4.02
CA ARG A 123 1.23 3.31 -3.71
C ARG A 123 0.78 2.12 -4.55
N SER A 124 1.26 2.01 -5.79
CA SER A 124 0.63 1.14 -6.80
C SER A 124 0.52 -0.32 -6.40
N ARG A 125 1.49 -0.83 -5.62
CA ARG A 125 1.49 -2.21 -5.08
C ARG A 125 0.22 -2.60 -4.33
N PHE A 126 -0.54 -1.64 -3.79
CA PHE A 126 -1.77 -1.92 -3.03
C PHE A 126 -3.04 -2.00 -3.89
N TYR A 127 -2.93 -1.69 -5.19
CA TYR A 127 -4.08 -1.46 -6.05
C TYR A 127 -4.05 -2.36 -7.30
N LYS A 128 -5.16 -3.05 -7.57
CA LYS A 128 -5.37 -3.82 -8.81
C LYS A 128 -5.69 -2.91 -9.98
N LYS A 129 -6.21 -1.71 -9.69
CA LYS A 129 -6.62 -0.71 -10.67
C LYS A 129 -6.41 0.69 -10.10
N ILE A 130 -5.75 1.53 -10.88
CA ILE A 130 -5.64 2.96 -10.62
C ILE A 130 -6.22 3.67 -11.85
N TYR A 131 -7.25 4.52 -11.65
CA TYR A 131 -7.78 5.32 -12.75
C TYR A 131 -6.74 6.32 -13.24
N PRO A 132 -6.77 6.71 -14.54
CA PRO A 132 -5.84 7.68 -15.09
C PRO A 132 -5.75 8.96 -14.24
N PRO A 133 -4.54 9.55 -14.10
CA PRO A 133 -4.36 10.78 -13.34
C PRO A 133 -5.22 11.89 -13.92
N ARG A 134 -5.81 12.72 -13.04
CA ARG A 134 -6.52 13.94 -13.45
C ARG A 134 -5.89 15.16 -12.81
N VAL A 135 -5.74 16.20 -13.60
CA VAL A 135 -5.30 17.52 -13.15
C VAL A 135 -6.53 18.32 -12.74
N VAL A 136 -6.56 18.81 -11.49
CA VAL A 136 -7.73 19.47 -10.89
C VAL A 136 -7.31 20.61 -9.96
N PRO A 137 -8.16 21.63 -9.75
CA PRO A 137 -7.88 22.73 -8.82
C PRO A 137 -7.96 22.27 -7.36
N ILE A 138 -6.84 21.78 -6.81
CA ILE A 138 -6.74 21.34 -5.42
C ILE A 138 -6.48 22.55 -4.52
N GLN A 139 -7.46 22.86 -3.66
CA GLN A 139 -7.33 23.89 -2.64
C GLN A 139 -7.05 23.22 -1.31
N TYR A 140 -5.93 23.60 -0.68
CA TYR A 140 -5.53 23.15 0.65
C TYR A 140 -5.39 24.35 1.58
N SER A 141 -5.93 24.25 2.80
CA SER A 141 -5.70 25.23 3.86
C SER A 141 -5.47 24.52 5.20
N ALA A 142 -4.56 25.07 5.98
CA ALA A 142 -4.27 24.67 7.35
C ALA A 142 -4.40 25.90 8.26
N GLU A 143 -5.53 25.99 8.97
CA GLU A 143 -5.86 27.09 9.86
C GLU A 143 -5.98 26.56 11.29
N GLY A 144 -4.94 26.79 12.10
CA GLY A 144 -4.83 26.18 13.43
C GLY A 144 -4.84 24.66 13.36
N ASP A 145 -5.82 24.04 14.00
CA ASP A 145 -6.00 22.58 14.03
C ASP A 145 -6.94 22.07 12.92
N GLN A 146 -7.50 22.95 12.09
CA GLN A 146 -8.38 22.56 11.00
C GLN A 146 -7.59 22.33 9.71
N ARG A 147 -8.00 21.31 8.95
CA ARG A 147 -7.49 21.04 7.60
C ARG A 147 -8.63 21.01 6.61
N LEU A 148 -8.49 21.81 5.56
CA LEU A 148 -9.48 21.89 4.49
C LEU A 148 -8.83 21.43 3.19
N VAL A 149 -9.48 20.48 2.52
CA VAL A 149 -9.13 20.03 1.18
C VAL A 149 -10.38 20.14 0.32
N LYS A 150 -10.32 21.00 -0.68
CA LYS A 150 -11.44 21.26 -1.58
C LYS A 150 -11.01 21.12 -3.03
N ILE A 151 -11.78 20.34 -3.78
CA ILE A 151 -11.70 20.23 -5.23
C ILE A 151 -13.10 20.53 -5.76
N PRO A 152 -13.34 21.71 -6.34
CA PRO A 152 -14.66 22.14 -6.81
C PRO A 152 -15.39 21.05 -7.61
N GLY A 153 -16.58 20.69 -7.13
CA GLY A 153 -17.45 19.69 -7.77
C GLY A 153 -17.02 18.23 -7.60
N LEU A 154 -15.92 17.95 -6.88
CA LEU A 154 -15.37 16.59 -6.71
C LEU A 154 -15.18 16.19 -5.25
N LEU A 155 -14.50 17.01 -4.44
CA LEU A 155 -14.16 16.71 -3.04
C LEU A 155 -14.35 17.96 -2.15
N ASP A 156 -15.00 17.79 -1.00
CA ASP A 156 -15.05 18.79 0.06
C ASP A 156 -14.80 18.09 1.41
N LEU A 157 -13.58 18.22 1.91
CA LEU A 157 -13.09 17.62 3.14
C LEU A 157 -12.68 18.72 4.12
N GLN A 158 -13.20 18.63 5.33
CA GLN A 158 -12.84 19.50 6.45
C GLN A 158 -12.63 18.61 7.67
N LEU A 159 -11.43 18.64 8.23
CA LEU A 159 -11.07 17.92 9.44
C LEU A 159 -10.94 18.89 10.61
N ASP A 160 -11.38 18.42 11.78
CA ASP A 160 -11.06 19.01 13.08
C ASP A 160 -10.60 17.90 14.02
N LEU A 161 -9.84 18.26 15.05
CA LEU A 161 -9.19 17.30 15.92
C LEU A 161 -10.09 16.83 17.05
N VAL A 162 -9.97 15.55 17.38
CA VAL A 162 -10.50 15.00 18.62
C VAL A 162 -9.67 15.56 19.77
N ARG A 163 -10.34 15.98 20.85
CA ARG A 163 -9.68 16.63 21.99
C ARG A 163 -9.93 15.89 23.30
N ASN A 164 -8.93 15.93 24.17
CA ASN A 164 -9.03 15.59 25.58
C ASN A 164 -8.65 16.83 26.41
N ASN A 165 -9.56 17.36 27.22
CA ASN A 165 -9.36 18.59 28.02
C ASN A 165 -8.80 19.76 27.19
N GLY A 166 -9.37 19.97 25.98
CA GLY A 166 -8.98 21.04 25.06
C GLY A 166 -7.72 20.78 24.22
N LYS A 167 -6.93 19.75 24.56
CA LYS A 167 -5.72 19.39 23.80
C LYS A 167 -6.03 18.36 22.71
N PRO A 168 -5.49 18.51 21.49
CA PRO A 168 -5.61 17.49 20.46
C PRO A 168 -5.07 16.13 20.91
N VAL A 169 -5.75 15.07 20.49
CA VAL A 169 -5.29 13.70 20.69
C VAL A 169 -4.24 13.37 19.64
N GLU A 170 -3.04 13.05 20.09
CA GLU A 170 -1.94 12.59 19.24
C GLU A 170 -1.69 11.10 19.48
N ILE A 171 -1.52 10.34 18.39
CA ILE A 171 -0.99 8.99 18.43
C ILE A 171 0.49 9.06 18.10
N ILE A 172 1.32 8.43 18.94
CA ILE A 172 2.76 8.32 18.75
C ILE A 172 3.12 6.83 18.72
N ASN A 173 3.98 6.45 17.78
CA ASN A 173 4.46 5.09 17.56
C ASN A 173 3.34 4.10 17.19
N ALA A 174 2.41 4.51 16.32
CA ALA A 174 1.41 3.58 15.77
C ALA A 174 2.11 2.44 14.99
N PRO A 175 1.60 1.19 15.11
CA PRO A 175 2.24 0.04 14.49
C PRO A 175 2.07 -0.04 12.96
N TYR A 176 1.12 0.71 12.38
CA TYR A 176 0.80 0.67 10.95
C TYR A 176 0.64 2.06 10.33
N TRP A 177 0.85 2.13 8.99
CA TRP A 177 0.69 3.30 8.11
C TRP A 177 1.60 4.50 8.42
N VAL A 178 1.26 5.27 9.46
CA VAL A 178 1.95 6.49 9.87
C VAL A 178 2.19 6.40 11.37
N ARG A 179 3.43 6.59 11.80
CA ARG A 179 3.82 6.38 13.21
C ARG A 179 3.33 7.49 14.14
N ARG A 180 3.22 8.73 13.67
CA ARG A 180 2.80 9.89 14.48
C ARG A 180 1.77 10.71 13.72
N PHE A 181 0.60 10.95 14.32
CA PHE A 181 -0.48 11.72 13.72
C PHE A 181 -1.47 12.22 14.76
N TYR A 182 -2.23 13.25 14.41
CA TYR A 182 -3.32 13.75 15.24
C TYR A 182 -4.65 13.14 14.81
N VAL A 183 -5.42 12.63 15.77
CA VAL A 183 -6.72 12.02 15.51
C VAL A 183 -7.75 13.11 15.31
N GLY A 184 -8.49 13.01 14.22
CA GLY A 184 -9.53 13.94 13.83
C GLY A 184 -10.86 13.29 13.49
N ARG A 185 -11.80 14.16 13.18
CA ARG A 185 -13.13 13.85 12.69
C ARG A 185 -13.43 14.74 11.50
N ALA A 186 -14.02 14.15 10.47
CA ALA A 186 -14.53 14.91 9.34
C ALA A 186 -15.74 15.77 9.74
N LEU A 187 -15.58 17.09 9.80
CA LEU A 187 -16.69 18.04 9.86
C LEU A 187 -17.49 18.04 8.55
N LYS A 188 -16.79 17.79 7.44
CA LYS A 188 -17.35 17.56 6.11
C LYS A 188 -16.47 16.56 5.38
N HIS A 189 -17.06 15.60 4.68
CA HIS A 189 -16.33 14.65 3.83
C HIS A 189 -17.26 14.18 2.73
N VAL A 190 -17.38 15.01 1.69
CA VAL A 190 -18.24 14.75 0.55
C VAL A 190 -17.37 14.52 -0.67
N TYR A 191 -17.59 13.41 -1.36
CA TYR A 191 -16.97 13.13 -2.64
C TYR A 191 -18.04 12.75 -3.66
N THR A 192 -17.92 13.27 -4.88
CA THR A 192 -18.80 12.93 -5.98
C THR A 192 -18.05 12.95 -7.28
N ASP A 193 -17.93 11.78 -7.91
CA ASP A 193 -17.30 11.62 -9.21
C ASP A 193 -18.22 10.87 -10.17
N LYS A 194 -18.96 11.63 -10.96
CA LYS A 194 -19.90 11.09 -11.94
C LYS A 194 -19.20 10.31 -13.05
N ALA A 195 -17.97 10.68 -13.39
CA ALA A 195 -17.21 10.02 -14.46
C ALA A 195 -16.76 8.62 -14.04
N LEU A 196 -16.45 8.44 -12.76
CA LEU A 196 -16.04 7.14 -12.20
C LEU A 196 -17.18 6.37 -11.52
N GLY A 197 -18.34 7.01 -11.30
CA GLY A 197 -19.52 6.39 -10.68
C GLY A 197 -19.44 6.24 -9.17
N TYR A 198 -18.59 7.02 -8.49
CA TYR A 198 -18.44 6.97 -7.02
C TYR A 198 -19.01 8.22 -6.37
N SER A 199 -19.69 8.05 -5.25
CA SER A 199 -20.18 9.15 -4.41
C SER A 199 -20.29 8.70 -2.97
N TRP A 200 -19.93 9.57 -2.03
CA TRP A 200 -20.15 9.34 -0.60
C TRP A 200 -20.28 10.65 0.18
N ASP A 201 -20.96 10.57 1.32
CA ASP A 201 -20.97 11.57 2.37
C ASP A 201 -20.65 10.85 3.69
N LEU A 202 -19.46 11.14 4.22
CA LEU A 202 -18.89 10.49 5.40
C LEU A 202 -18.67 11.51 6.51
N LYS A 203 -19.57 12.50 6.64
CA LYS A 203 -19.55 13.45 7.76
C LYS A 203 -19.54 12.70 9.10
N GLY A 204 -18.66 13.16 10.00
CA GLY A 204 -18.51 12.60 11.35
C GLY A 204 -17.59 11.39 11.43
N GLN A 205 -17.11 10.86 10.31
CA GLN A 205 -16.19 9.73 10.27
C GLN A 205 -14.75 10.12 10.57
N TYR A 206 -13.89 9.11 10.65
CA TYR A 206 -12.46 9.23 10.91
C TYR A 206 -11.77 10.27 10.03
N GLY A 207 -10.92 11.05 10.67
CA GLY A 207 -9.86 11.80 10.00
C GLY A 207 -8.57 11.72 10.79
N ASP A 208 -7.45 12.00 10.14
CA ASP A 208 -6.21 12.34 10.79
C ASP A 208 -5.40 13.27 9.89
N TYR A 209 -4.41 13.92 10.48
CA TYR A 209 -3.35 14.55 9.72
C TYR A 209 -2.02 14.43 10.47
N GLY A 210 -0.94 14.56 9.71
CA GLY A 210 0.40 14.51 10.27
C GLY A 210 1.45 14.94 9.26
N SER A 211 2.68 15.08 9.73
CA SER A 211 3.81 15.40 8.87
C SER A 211 4.40 14.14 8.25
N PHE A 212 4.95 14.28 7.05
CA PHE A 212 5.73 13.25 6.40
C PHE A 212 7.05 13.82 5.88
N HIS A 213 8.06 12.96 5.81
CA HIS A 213 9.31 13.20 5.10
C HIS A 213 9.69 11.90 4.40
N TRP A 214 9.72 11.91 3.08
CA TRP A 214 9.96 10.75 2.24
C TRP A 214 11.10 11.03 1.28
N THR A 215 11.99 10.06 1.19
CA THR A 215 13.11 10.00 0.26
C THR A 215 13.06 8.70 -0.53
N ASP A 216 13.87 8.60 -1.58
CA ASP A 216 14.09 7.36 -2.32
C ASP A 216 14.59 6.19 -1.44
N GLN A 217 15.22 6.51 -0.31
CA GLN A 217 15.68 5.56 0.71
C GLN A 217 14.65 5.30 1.82
N SER A 218 13.50 5.98 1.80
CA SER A 218 12.50 5.81 2.84
C SER A 218 11.82 4.46 2.74
N ASP A 219 11.83 3.75 3.87
CA ASP A 219 11.25 2.41 3.97
C ASP A 219 9.74 2.46 4.21
N LEU A 220 9.04 3.10 3.27
CA LEU A 220 7.61 3.33 3.34
C LEU A 220 6.90 1.98 3.41
N TYR A 221 6.18 1.77 4.51
CA TYR A 221 5.40 0.56 4.78
C TYR A 221 6.19 -0.72 5.14
N LYS A 222 7.52 -0.67 5.37
CA LYS A 222 8.23 -1.89 5.81
C LYS A 222 7.71 -2.49 7.10
N GLY A 223 7.42 -1.66 8.11
CA GLY A 223 6.83 -2.17 9.35
C GLY A 223 5.50 -2.92 9.12
N LEU A 224 4.70 -2.44 8.16
CA LEU A 224 3.46 -3.09 7.75
C LEU A 224 3.74 -4.39 6.96
N LEU A 225 4.69 -4.39 6.03
CA LEU A 225 5.05 -5.55 5.22
C LEU A 225 5.70 -6.66 6.05
N ASP A 226 6.66 -6.32 6.91
CA ASP A 226 7.35 -7.26 7.79
C ASP A 226 6.34 -7.93 8.74
N LYS A 227 5.44 -7.13 9.33
CA LYS A 227 4.38 -7.66 10.19
C LYS A 227 3.39 -8.53 9.43
N TRP A 228 2.96 -8.11 8.24
CA TRP A 228 2.06 -8.90 7.40
C TRP A 228 2.66 -10.27 7.06
N LYS A 229 3.94 -10.30 6.63
CA LYS A 229 4.67 -11.53 6.33
C LYS A 229 4.84 -12.43 7.55
N ALA A 230 5.06 -11.85 8.73
CA ALA A 230 5.14 -12.61 9.98
C ALA A 230 3.80 -13.24 10.37
N ASP A 231 2.69 -12.50 10.18
CA ASP A 231 1.34 -12.96 10.52
C ASP A 231 0.76 -13.92 9.45
N HIS A 232 1.31 -13.91 8.23
CA HIS A 232 0.91 -14.73 7.07
C HIS A 232 2.15 -15.34 6.41
N PRO A 233 2.81 -16.32 7.05
CA PRO A 233 3.92 -17.01 6.43
C PRO A 233 3.44 -17.61 5.10
N GLU A 234 4.21 -17.41 4.03
CA GLU A 234 3.94 -18.10 2.77
C GLU A 234 3.93 -19.62 3.06
N GLU A 235 2.86 -20.31 2.67
CA GLU A 235 2.94 -21.76 2.55
C GLU A 235 4.05 -22.07 1.54
N PRO A 236 5.00 -22.99 1.85
CA PRO A 236 6.05 -23.33 0.91
C PRO A 236 5.44 -23.68 -0.44
N SER A 237 5.81 -22.94 -1.48
CA SER A 237 5.36 -23.25 -2.83
C SER A 237 5.69 -24.71 -3.15
N GLU A 238 4.76 -25.46 -3.75
CA GLU A 238 4.96 -26.87 -4.16
C GLU A 238 6.24 -27.11 -5.00
N VAL A 239 6.86 -26.05 -5.52
CA VAL A 239 8.14 -26.07 -6.23
C VAL A 239 9.31 -26.50 -5.32
N ASP A 240 9.24 -26.29 -4.01
CA ASP A 240 10.33 -26.64 -3.07
C ASP A 240 10.17 -28.05 -2.45
N GLN A 241 9.06 -28.74 -2.73
CA GLN A 241 8.87 -30.16 -2.36
C GLN A 241 9.60 -31.12 -3.32
N GLY A 242 10.23 -30.58 -4.37
CA GLY A 242 11.01 -31.30 -5.36
C GLY A 242 12.49 -31.51 -5.00
N ARG A 243 12.85 -31.67 -3.73
CA ARG A 243 14.21 -32.14 -3.36
C ARG A 243 14.31 -32.87 -2.03
N SER A 244 13.35 -33.74 -1.71
CA SER A 244 13.69 -34.90 -0.87
C SER A 244 14.22 -36.00 -1.81
N THR A 245 15.53 -36.14 -1.93
CA THR A 245 16.11 -37.41 -2.36
C THR A 245 15.73 -38.44 -1.30
N LEU A 246 14.61 -39.12 -1.49
CA LEU A 246 14.33 -40.40 -0.85
C LEU A 246 15.39 -41.38 -1.38
N THR A 247 16.54 -41.42 -0.72
CA THR A 247 17.44 -42.55 -0.82
C THR A 247 16.75 -43.75 -0.17
N CYS A 248 16.00 -44.50 -0.98
CA CYS A 248 15.57 -45.84 -0.61
C CYS A 248 16.84 -46.67 -0.33
N HIS A 249 17.17 -46.88 0.94
CA HIS A 249 18.08 -47.95 1.32
C HIS A 249 17.34 -49.26 1.11
N ALA A 250 17.86 -50.09 0.20
CA ALA A 250 17.47 -51.49 0.15
C ALA A 250 17.85 -52.14 1.49
N PRO A 251 16.96 -52.90 2.15
CA PRO A 251 17.30 -53.55 3.40
C PRO A 251 18.31 -54.66 3.12
N GLU A 252 19.47 -54.60 3.79
CA GLU A 252 20.36 -55.74 3.90
C GLU A 252 19.63 -56.88 4.62
N SER A 253 19.64 -58.05 3.98
CA SER A 253 19.10 -59.29 4.50
C SER A 253 19.88 -59.77 5.72
N ASN A 254 19.22 -59.95 6.86
CA ASN A 254 19.44 -61.11 7.73
C ASN A 254 18.26 -61.33 8.69
N SER A 255 17.76 -62.57 8.66
CA SER A 255 17.00 -63.34 9.66
C SER A 255 16.43 -62.59 10.88
N GLU A 256 15.11 -62.50 11.05
CA GLU A 256 14.25 -63.46 11.76
C GLU A 256 12.82 -62.89 11.93
N GLN A 257 11.81 -63.67 11.51
CA GLN A 257 10.42 -63.73 11.99
C GLN A 257 9.66 -62.44 12.43
N ALA A 258 8.74 -61.96 11.59
CA ALA A 258 7.31 -61.74 11.92
C ALA A 258 6.54 -61.06 10.76
N SER A 259 5.30 -61.47 10.54
CA SER A 259 4.37 -61.04 9.46
C SER A 259 3.93 -59.56 9.52
N PRO A 260 3.41 -58.97 8.41
CA PRO A 260 3.32 -57.51 8.23
C PRO A 260 2.03 -56.87 8.80
N PRO A 261 2.00 -55.54 9.01
CA PRO A 261 0.80 -54.80 9.36
C PRO A 261 0.03 -54.31 8.13
N ALA A 262 -1.29 -54.29 8.21
CA ALA A 262 -2.17 -53.64 7.23
C ALA A 262 -2.82 -52.38 7.83
N SER A 263 -2.92 -51.36 6.98
CA SER A 263 -3.82 -50.20 7.06
C SER A 263 -3.44 -49.02 7.96
N CYS A 264 -2.91 -47.96 7.34
CA CYS A 264 -3.26 -46.58 7.69
C CYS A 264 -2.99 -45.63 6.51
N CYS A 265 -3.81 -45.76 5.46
CA CYS A 265 -4.09 -44.68 4.53
C CYS A 265 -5.60 -44.67 4.28
N ARG A 266 -6.32 -43.72 4.90
CA ARG A 266 -7.59 -43.25 4.35
C ARG A 266 -7.80 -41.80 4.73
N GLU A 267 -7.75 -40.98 3.69
CA GLU A 267 -8.11 -39.57 3.61
C GLU A 267 -9.50 -39.33 4.20
N ARG A 268 -9.67 -38.17 4.85
CA ARG A 268 -10.98 -37.61 5.17
C ARG A 268 -11.06 -36.21 4.55
N HIS A 269 -11.59 -36.14 3.33
CA HIS A 269 -12.29 -34.95 2.86
C HIS A 269 -13.65 -34.86 3.57
N SER A 270 -13.96 -33.69 4.14
CA SER A 270 -15.33 -33.29 4.45
C SER A 270 -16.07 -32.93 3.16
N PRO A 271 -17.40 -33.03 3.18
CA PRO A 271 -18.17 -31.84 2.90
C PRO A 271 -19.29 -31.58 3.92
N HIS A 272 -19.47 -30.29 4.20
CA HIS A 272 -20.56 -29.74 4.98
C HIS A 272 -21.91 -29.88 4.27
N HIS A 273 -22.92 -30.03 5.13
CA HIS A 273 -24.37 -30.04 4.96
C HIS A 273 -25.00 -29.15 3.87
N VAL A 274 -26.09 -29.68 3.29
CA VAL A 274 -27.25 -28.90 2.83
C VAL A 274 -28.55 -29.48 3.42
N ALA A 275 -29.22 -28.63 4.19
CA ALA A 275 -30.66 -28.42 4.46
C ALA A 275 -31.72 -29.53 4.18
N GLN A 276 -32.64 -29.74 5.14
CA GLN A 276 -34.05 -29.27 5.12
C GLN A 276 -34.98 -30.13 6.00
N GLY A 277 -35.73 -29.45 6.88
CA GLY A 277 -37.17 -29.65 7.14
C GLY A 277 -37.69 -30.95 7.77
N LYS A 278 -38.11 -30.90 9.03
CA LYS A 278 -39.50 -30.73 9.48
C LYS A 278 -39.56 -30.68 11.01
#